data_AF-A0A356MLA4-F1
#
_entry.id   AF-A0A356MLA4-F1
#
_cell.length_a   1.000
_cell.length_b   1.000
_cell.length_c   1.000
_cell.angle_alpha   90.00
_cell.angle_beta   90.00
_cell.angle_gamma   90.00
#
_symmetry.space_group_name_H-M   'P 1'
#
loop_
_entity.id
_entity.type
_entity.pdbx_description
1 polymer ?
#
loop_
_entity_poly.entity_id
_entity_poly.type
_entity_poly.pdbx_seq_one_letter_code
_entity_poly.pdbx_strand_id
1 'polypeptide(L)'
;MDLKCKKLDCVHNNKFSCEAKGIDIKHNLNCATYEKNNNLSSEQRQNVSRTMFEIAPEYHAFRHNQDVDINCNARHCCFNEDGNCCANGITVQRNSTKAYCSTAMLEDKE
;
A
#
# COMPACT_ATOMS: atom_id res chain seq x y z
N MET A 1 2.50 7.87 10.09
CA MET A 1 1.74 7.49 8.89
C MET A 1 1.49 5.99 8.93
N ASP A 2 0.28 5.53 8.64
CA ASP A 2 -0.05 4.09 8.60
C ASP A 2 0.03 3.58 7.15
N LEU A 3 0.99 2.68 6.87
CA LEU A 3 1.24 2.16 5.53
C LEU A 3 0.76 0.71 5.43
N LYS A 4 -0.43 0.54 4.85
CA LYS A 4 -1.09 -0.75 4.71
C LYS A 4 -1.01 -1.25 3.27
N CYS A 5 -0.42 -2.41 3.09
CA CYS A 5 -0.43 -3.13 1.83
C CYS A 5 -1.45 -4.27 1.92
N LYS A 6 -2.56 -4.16 1.17
CA LYS A 6 -3.54 -5.25 1.04
C LYS A 6 -3.20 -6.17 -0.14
N LYS A 7 -1.94 -6.15 -0.61
CA LYS A 7 -1.41 -7.04 -1.65
C LYS A 7 -0.67 -8.18 -0.98
N LEU A 8 -1.41 -9.21 -0.61
CA LEU A 8 -0.83 -10.41 -0.02
C LEU A 8 0.22 -11.06 -0.93
N ASP A 9 0.13 -10.85 -2.25
CA ASP A 9 1.08 -11.31 -3.24
C ASP A 9 2.14 -10.29 -3.64
N CYS A 10 2.37 -9.24 -2.87
CA CYS A 10 3.50 -8.34 -3.09
C CYS A 10 4.74 -8.84 -2.34
N VAL A 11 5.91 -8.82 -2.98
CA VAL A 11 7.20 -9.19 -2.35
C VAL A 11 7.52 -8.31 -1.13
N HIS A 12 7.06 -7.06 -1.14
CA HIS A 12 7.25 -6.10 -0.05
C HIS A 12 6.18 -6.17 1.04
N ASN A 13 5.21 -7.08 0.92
CA ASN A 13 4.17 -7.25 1.92
C ASN A 13 4.64 -8.16 3.04
N ASN A 14 4.61 -7.65 4.26
CA ASN A 14 4.76 -8.43 5.47
C ASN A 14 3.59 -8.15 6.41
N LYS A 15 2.71 -9.13 6.60
CA LYS A 15 1.55 -9.05 7.52
C LYS A 15 0.77 -7.72 7.39
N PHE A 16 0.39 -7.39 6.15
CA PHE A 16 -0.29 -6.13 5.76
C PHE A 16 0.51 -4.83 5.83
N SER A 17 1.77 -4.86 6.26
CA SER A 17 2.66 -3.71 6.20
C SER A 17 3.51 -3.74 4.92
N CYS A 18 3.79 -2.58 4.33
CA CYS A 18 4.74 -2.48 3.22
C CYS A 18 6.13 -2.17 3.75
N GLU A 19 7.10 -3.03 3.43
CA GLU A 19 8.50 -2.88 3.84
C GLU A 19 9.40 -2.25 2.76
N ALA A 20 8.83 -1.83 1.63
CA ALA A 20 9.59 -1.18 0.58
C ALA A 20 10.28 0.10 1.09
N LYS A 21 11.55 0.32 0.78
CA LYS A 21 12.29 1.53 1.20
C LYS A 21 11.63 2.83 0.70
N GLY A 22 10.98 2.77 -0.45
CA GLY A 22 10.14 3.84 -0.94
C GLY A 22 8.99 3.33 -1.80
N ILE A 23 7.96 4.15 -1.96
CA ILE A 23 6.76 3.85 -2.73
C ILE A 23 6.62 4.88 -3.85
N ASP A 24 6.49 4.41 -5.08
CA ASP A 24 6.18 5.25 -6.25
C ASP A 24 4.74 5.00 -6.70
N ILE A 25 3.93 6.05 -6.69
CA ILE A 25 2.54 6.05 -7.16
C ILE A 25 2.47 6.79 -8.50
N LYS A 26 2.13 6.09 -9.58
CA LYS A 26 2.00 6.65 -10.93
C LYS A 26 0.72 7.49 -11.11
N HIS A 27 0.63 8.19 -12.24
CA HIS A 27 -0.49 9.07 -12.61
C HIS A 27 -1.89 8.48 -12.36
N ASN A 28 -2.09 7.18 -12.65
CA ASN A 28 -3.37 6.48 -12.48
C ASN A 28 -3.51 5.80 -11.12
N LEU A 29 -2.88 6.36 -10.07
CA LEU A 29 -2.77 5.80 -8.73
C LEU A 29 -2.08 4.43 -8.66
N ASN A 30 -1.46 3.95 -9.74
CA ASN A 30 -0.84 2.63 -9.73
C ASN A 30 0.42 2.63 -8.86
N CYS A 31 0.52 1.68 -7.94
CA CYS A 31 1.74 1.45 -7.17
C CYS A 31 2.79 0.81 -8.07
N ALA A 32 3.79 1.57 -8.50
CA ALA A 32 4.88 1.10 -9.33
C ALA A 32 5.87 0.21 -8.57
N THR A 33 5.95 0.38 -7.25
CA THR A 33 6.72 -0.47 -6.33
C THR A 33 6.08 -1.85 -6.14
N TYR A 34 4.88 -2.09 -6.65
CA TYR A 34 4.28 -3.41 -6.56
C TYR A 34 5.05 -4.41 -7.43
N GLU A 35 5.61 -5.43 -6.79
CA GLU A 35 6.19 -6.58 -7.45
C GLU A 35 5.51 -7.85 -6.94
N LYS A 36 5.05 -8.69 -7.88
CA LYS A 36 4.31 -9.90 -7.56
C LYS A 36 5.25 -11.00 -7.07
N ASN A 37 5.04 -11.49 -5.86
CA ASN A 37 5.68 -12.69 -5.36
C ASN A 37 4.96 -13.94 -5.90
N ASN A 38 5.63 -14.73 -6.73
CA ASN A 38 5.11 -16.03 -7.20
C ASN A 38 5.30 -17.14 -6.16
N ASN A 39 6.22 -16.97 -5.21
CA ASN A 39 6.54 -17.92 -4.14
C ASN A 39 5.99 -17.40 -2.80
N LEU A 40 4.65 -17.36 -2.72
CA LEU A 40 3.94 -16.89 -1.53
C LEU A 40 4.16 -17.84 -0.34
N SER A 41 4.75 -17.33 0.74
CA SER A 41 4.77 -18.05 2.01
C SER A 41 3.35 -18.14 2.62
N SER A 42 3.13 -19.11 3.50
CA SER A 42 1.90 -19.22 4.29
C SER A 42 1.62 -17.96 5.13
N GLU A 43 2.67 -17.27 5.59
CA GLU A 43 2.58 -16.02 6.33
C GLU A 43 2.13 -14.82 5.48
N GLN A 44 2.46 -14.80 4.19
CA GLN A 44 1.98 -13.76 3.27
C GLN A 44 0.52 -13.98 2.86
N ARG A 45 0.01 -15.21 2.89
CA ARG A 45 -1.39 -15.55 2.53
C ARG A 45 -2.40 -15.37 3.67
N GLN A 46 -2.09 -14.55 4.67
CA GLN A 46 -2.97 -14.38 5.82
C GLN A 46 -4.31 -13.75 5.41
N ASN A 47 -5.36 -14.57 5.35
CA ASN A 47 -6.74 -14.11 5.26
C ASN A 47 -7.32 -14.00 6.67
N VAL A 48 -6.89 -12.96 7.39
CA VAL A 48 -7.22 -12.76 8.81
C VAL A 48 -8.72 -12.55 9.05
N SER A 49 -9.50 -12.13 8.06
CA SER A 49 -10.94 -11.92 8.25
C SER A 49 -11.69 -13.21 8.57
N ARG A 50 -11.15 -14.38 8.20
CA ARG A 50 -11.76 -15.68 8.50
C ARG A 50 -11.66 -16.08 9.97
N THR A 51 -10.62 -15.63 10.66
CA THR A 51 -10.27 -16.08 12.02
C THR A 51 -10.19 -14.92 13.02
N MET A 52 -10.53 -13.70 12.62
CA MET A 52 -10.34 -12.49 13.44
C MET A 52 -11.11 -12.49 14.76
N PHE A 53 -12.15 -13.31 14.88
CA PHE A 53 -12.93 -13.46 16.11
C PHE A 53 -12.42 -14.58 17.02
N GLU A 54 -11.49 -15.40 16.54
CA GLU A 54 -10.97 -16.58 17.22
C GLU A 54 -9.52 -16.33 17.67
N ILE A 55 -8.72 -15.70 16.81
CA ILE A 55 -7.29 -15.48 17.01
C ILE A 55 -6.98 -14.04 16.59
N ALA A 56 -6.32 -13.29 17.47
CA ALA A 56 -5.83 -11.97 17.14
C ALA A 56 -4.80 -12.07 15.99
N PRO A 57 -4.98 -11.33 14.89
CA PRO A 57 -4.01 -11.35 13.81
C PRO A 57 -2.67 -10.75 14.25
N GLU A 58 -1.59 -11.39 13.85
CA GLU A 58 -0.26 -10.81 14.00
C GLU A 58 -0.05 -9.74 12.93
N TYR A 59 0.23 -8.52 13.37
CA TYR A 59 0.61 -7.42 12.48
C TYR A 59 2.11 -7.18 12.57
N HIS A 60 2.71 -6.75 11.46
CA HIS A 60 4.05 -6.20 11.51
C HIS A 60 4.07 -4.91 12.34
N ALA A 61 5.21 -4.62 12.98
CA ALA A 61 5.39 -3.40 13.75
C ALA A 61 5.11 -2.14 12.90
N PHE A 62 4.61 -1.10 13.56
CA PHE A 62 4.37 0.20 12.95
C PHE A 62 5.66 0.76 12.33
N ARG A 63 5.55 1.27 11.11
CA ARG A 63 6.66 1.89 10.38
C ARG A 63 6.44 3.40 10.30
N HIS A 64 7.43 4.18 10.72
CA HIS A 64 7.32 5.63 10.73
C HIS A 64 7.42 6.19 9.29
N ASN A 65 6.74 7.30 8.99
CA ASN A 65 6.80 7.93 7.65
C ASN A 65 8.19 8.43 7.30
N GLN A 66 8.99 8.83 8.30
CA GLN A 66 10.35 9.29 8.08
C GLN A 66 11.27 8.21 7.48
N ASP A 67 10.88 6.94 7.60
CA ASP A 67 11.66 5.79 7.11
C ASP A 67 11.21 5.32 5.71
N VAL A 68 10.28 6.04 5.07
CA VAL A 68 9.69 5.67 3.77
C VAL A 68 9.60 6.89 2.87
N ASP A 69 10.32 6.86 1.76
CA ASP A 69 10.18 7.87 0.71
C ASP A 69 8.96 7.57 -0.17
N ILE A 70 8.04 8.51 -0.33
CA ILE A 70 6.78 8.27 -1.06
C ILE A 70 6.59 9.30 -2.16
N ASN A 71 7.01 8.89 -3.36
CA ASN A 71 6.88 9.65 -4.58
C ASN A 71 5.48 9.44 -5.17
N CYS A 72 4.73 10.52 -5.36
CA CYS A 72 3.39 10.53 -5.92
C CYS A 72 3.35 11.34 -7.20
N ASN A 73 3.27 10.65 -8.33
CA ASN A 73 3.09 11.27 -9.64
C ASN A 73 1.60 11.45 -10.00
N ALA A 74 0.66 11.10 -9.12
CA ALA A 74 -0.77 11.25 -9.39
C ALA A 74 -1.18 12.73 -9.45
N ARG A 75 -1.49 13.22 -10.65
CA ARG A 75 -1.78 14.66 -10.90
C ARG A 75 -3.04 15.18 -10.23
N HIS A 76 -3.99 14.29 -9.95
CA HIS A 76 -5.29 14.63 -9.37
C HIS A 76 -5.40 14.16 -7.92
N CYS A 77 -4.32 13.71 -7.29
CA CYS A 77 -4.37 13.27 -5.90
C CYS A 77 -4.30 14.48 -4.97
N CYS A 78 -5.32 14.68 -4.14
CA CYS A 78 -5.37 15.76 -3.15
C CYS A 78 -4.25 15.69 -2.10
N PHE A 79 -3.58 14.54 -1.97
CA PHE A 79 -2.47 14.33 -1.04
C PHE A 79 -1.11 14.39 -1.73
N ASN A 80 -1.05 14.87 -2.98
CA ASN A 80 0.19 15.05 -3.71
C ASN A 80 0.65 16.51 -3.57
N GLU A 81 1.72 16.71 -2.81
CA GLU A 81 2.42 18.00 -2.68
C GLU A 81 3.70 17.93 -3.48
N ASP A 82 3.68 18.52 -4.69
CA ASP A 82 4.84 18.65 -5.58
C ASP A 82 5.61 17.34 -5.84
N GLY A 83 4.90 16.23 -6.00
CA GLY A 83 5.49 14.92 -6.24
C GLY A 83 5.70 14.07 -4.98
N ASN A 84 5.42 14.61 -3.79
CA ASN A 84 5.54 13.90 -2.52
C ASN A 84 4.15 13.63 -1.92
N CYS A 85 3.91 12.41 -1.45
CA CYS A 85 2.64 12.09 -0.80
C CYS A 85 2.61 12.57 0.65
N CYS A 86 1.72 13.49 0.99
CA CYS A 86 1.51 13.98 2.36
C CYS A 86 0.39 13.24 3.12
N ALA A 87 -0.14 12.14 2.58
CA ALA A 87 -1.24 11.41 3.20
C ALA A 87 -0.87 10.84 4.59
N ASN A 88 -1.75 10.96 5.58
CA ASN A 88 -1.52 10.39 6.92
C ASN A 88 -1.49 8.85 6.95
N GLY A 89 -1.96 8.20 5.89
CA GLY A 89 -1.83 6.77 5.69
C GLY A 89 -1.96 6.43 4.21
N ILE A 90 -1.41 5.29 3.81
CA ILE A 90 -1.50 4.81 2.43
C ILE A 90 -1.94 3.36 2.44
N THR A 91 -3.04 3.08 1.74
CA THR A 91 -3.54 1.73 1.55
C THR A 91 -3.39 1.34 0.08
N VAL A 92 -2.56 0.33 -0.21
CA VAL A 92 -2.39 -0.22 -1.57
C VAL A 92 -3.34 -1.40 -1.77
N GLN A 93 -4.23 -1.29 -2.76
CA GLN A 93 -5.22 -2.27 -3.19
C GLN A 93 -4.94 -2.79 -4.61
N ARG A 94 -5.73 -3.77 -5.10
CA ARG A 94 -5.61 -4.30 -6.47
C ARG A 94 -6.95 -4.59 -7.07
N ASN A 95 -6.98 -4.47 -8.38
CA ASN A 95 -7.92 -5.17 -9.23
C ASN A 95 -7.23 -6.40 -9.86
N SER A 96 -7.90 -7.09 -10.78
CA SER A 96 -7.36 -8.30 -11.43
C SER A 96 -5.99 -8.09 -12.10
N THR A 97 -5.61 -6.87 -12.47
CA THR A 97 -4.45 -6.58 -13.33
C THR A 97 -3.43 -5.60 -12.76
N LYS A 98 -3.77 -4.78 -11.76
CA LYS A 98 -2.92 -3.68 -11.26
C LYS A 98 -3.09 -3.44 -9.76
N ALA A 99 -2.01 -3.04 -9.10
CA ALA A 99 -2.03 -2.52 -7.74
C ALA A 99 -2.17 -0.99 -7.76
N TYR A 100 -3.02 -0.43 -6.91
CA TYR A 100 -3.30 1.01 -6.86
C TYR A 100 -3.41 1.54 -5.43
N CYS A 101 -3.06 2.81 -5.24
CA CYS A 101 -3.27 3.55 -4.00
C CYS A 101 -4.76 3.88 -3.86
N SER A 102 -5.37 3.37 -2.79
CA SER A 102 -6.80 3.60 -2.46
C SER A 102 -7.02 4.75 -1.48
N THR A 103 -5.96 5.35 -0.95
CA THR A 103 -6.04 6.48 -0.01
C THR A 103 -6.00 7.84 -0.72
N ALA A 104 -6.10 7.88 -2.04
CA ALA A 104 -6.20 9.13 -2.78
C ALA A 104 -7.65 9.63 -2.81
N MET A 105 -7.83 10.92 -2.58
CA MET A 105 -9.00 11.67 -3.02
C MET A 105 -8.63 12.30 -4.35
N LEU A 106 -9.49 12.14 -5.36
CA LEU A 106 -9.26 12.71 -6.67
C LEU A 106 -10.01 14.05 -6.78
N GLU A 107 -9.33 15.10 -7.25
CA GLU A 107 -10.00 16.32 -7.66
C GLU A 107 -10.64 16.09 -9.04
N ASP A 108 -11.98 16.17 -9.10
CA ASP A 108 -12.70 16.23 -10.36
C ASP A 108 -12.32 17.53 -11.07
N LYS A 109 -11.71 17.42 -12.25
CA LYS A 109 -11.58 18.57 -13.15
C LYS A 109 -12.78 18.54 -14.10
N GLU A 110 -13.63 19.56 -14.01
CA GLU A 110 -14.55 19.95 -15.09
C GLU A 110 -13.77 20.24 -16.39
#